data_AF-U3A889-F1
#
_entry.id   AF-U3A889-F1
#
_cell.length_a   1.000
_cell.length_b   1.000
_cell.length_c   1.000
_cell.angle_alpha   90.00
_cell.angle_beta   90.00
_cell.angle_gamma   90.00
#
_symmetry.space_group_name_H-M   'P 1'
#
loop_
_entity.id
_entity.type
_entity.pdbx_description
1 polymer ?
#
loop_
_entity_poly.entity_id
_entity_poly.type
_entity_poly.pdbx_seq_one_letter_code
_entity_poly.pdbx_strand_id
1 'polypeptide(L)'
;MPKHTPQIPLATSREYAWQAHVNGTDAAEFHGDCTSPIDRALRGVGSPLLAALAQWKVDEDIDYADGYGLIGEFAPPNTRTVFVRVRCRKCEACLGYKRRLWTARAIYEVRQSMRTWFGTLTVGPERRLWAQMVADKRAVMARGESLSSLSSVERTRALAAVLAPEVTRWLKRVRKAARSDKLRYLLVTEAHSDGFPHFHLLLHERGQPVSKRTLEAKWLYGFSNWRLVPAGEIRQVGYVCKYIAKSAQTRVRASRHYGQSPIEYGQ
;
A
#
# COMPACT_ATOMS: atom_id res chain seq x y z
N MET A 1 25.16 -59.25 -5.94
CA MET A 1 25.12 -58.03 -6.76
C MET A 1 25.31 -56.81 -5.86
N PRO A 2 26.52 -56.22 -5.80
CA PRO A 2 26.77 -55.00 -5.05
C PRO A 2 26.52 -53.75 -5.91
N LYS A 3 25.89 -52.73 -5.30
CA LYS A 3 25.50 -51.47 -5.94
C LYS A 3 26.71 -50.54 -6.05
N HIS A 4 27.06 -50.16 -7.28
CA HIS A 4 28.03 -49.10 -7.58
C HIS A 4 27.45 -47.72 -7.22
N THR A 5 28.19 -46.93 -6.47
CA THR A 5 27.94 -45.49 -6.27
C THR A 5 28.73 -44.72 -7.33
N PRO A 6 28.11 -43.87 -8.17
CA PRO A 6 28.86 -43.03 -9.10
C PRO A 6 29.33 -41.73 -8.42
N GLN A 7 30.59 -41.37 -8.64
CA GLN A 7 31.21 -40.11 -8.22
C GLN A 7 30.72 -38.94 -9.10
N ILE A 8 30.52 -37.78 -8.49
CA ILE A 8 30.17 -36.52 -9.16
C ILE A 8 31.47 -35.77 -9.49
N PRO A 9 31.71 -35.34 -10.74
CA PRO A 9 32.83 -34.46 -11.07
C PRO A 9 32.50 -33.00 -10.76
N LEU A 10 33.47 -32.28 -10.18
CA LEU A 10 33.47 -30.83 -9.97
C LEU A 10 33.58 -30.12 -11.34
N ALA A 11 32.57 -29.33 -11.70
CA ALA A 11 32.59 -28.50 -12.89
C ALA A 11 33.33 -27.19 -12.63
N THR A 12 34.33 -26.93 -13.48
CA THR A 12 35.12 -25.71 -13.56
C THR A 12 34.30 -24.57 -14.18
N SER A 13 34.57 -23.34 -13.72
CA SER A 13 33.99 -22.09 -14.21
C SER A 13 34.27 -21.88 -15.70
N ARG A 14 33.22 -21.71 -16.50
CA ARG A 14 33.30 -21.08 -17.82
C ARG A 14 32.26 -19.97 -17.93
N GLU A 15 32.78 -18.81 -18.29
CA GLU A 15 32.10 -17.62 -18.76
C GLU A 15 31.14 -17.97 -19.90
N TYR A 16 29.92 -17.42 -19.84
CA TYR A 16 29.07 -17.26 -21.01
C TYR A 16 28.46 -15.86 -20.98
N ALA A 17 28.95 -15.01 -21.87
CA ALA A 17 28.26 -13.83 -22.34
C ALA A 17 27.00 -14.26 -23.11
N TRP A 18 25.86 -13.63 -22.82
CA TRP A 18 24.64 -13.77 -23.60
C TRP A 18 24.18 -12.40 -24.09
N GLN A 19 24.22 -12.22 -25.41
CA GLN A 19 23.36 -11.30 -26.15
C GLN A 19 21.95 -11.89 -26.17
N ALA A 20 20.94 -11.14 -25.73
CA ALA A 20 19.54 -11.54 -25.86
C ALA A 20 18.81 -10.61 -26.84
N HIS A 21 18.47 -11.17 -28.00
CA HIS A 21 17.36 -10.72 -28.82
C HIS A 21 16.04 -10.98 -28.07
N VAL A 22 15.11 -10.03 -28.21
CA VAL A 22 13.76 -10.08 -27.63
C VAL A 22 12.89 -11.05 -28.42
N ASN A 23 12.25 -12.01 -27.75
CA ASN A 23 10.90 -12.50 -28.07
C ASN A 23 10.40 -13.45 -26.98
N GLY A 24 9.15 -13.22 -26.53
CA GLY A 24 8.28 -14.25 -25.94
C GLY A 24 8.50 -14.61 -24.48
N THR A 25 7.53 -14.20 -23.64
CA THR A 25 7.04 -14.92 -22.44
C THR A 25 8.05 -15.75 -21.64
N ASP A 26 8.63 -15.14 -20.61
CA ASP A 26 8.74 -15.75 -19.28
C ASP A 26 9.07 -14.68 -18.23
N ALA A 27 8.31 -14.69 -17.13
CA ALA A 27 8.55 -13.81 -16.01
C ALA A 27 9.82 -14.27 -15.29
N ALA A 28 10.93 -13.57 -15.49
CA ALA A 28 12.12 -13.75 -14.66
C ALA A 28 11.77 -13.40 -13.20
N GLU A 29 11.69 -14.43 -12.36
CA GLU A 29 11.56 -14.28 -10.90
C GLU A 29 12.83 -13.63 -10.34
N PHE A 30 12.76 -12.32 -10.09
CA PHE A 30 13.74 -11.61 -9.27
C PHE A 30 13.52 -11.95 -7.79
N HIS A 31 14.18 -13.01 -7.30
CA HIS A 31 14.31 -13.30 -5.87
C HIS A 31 15.40 -12.41 -5.25
N GLY A 32 15.15 -11.11 -5.20
CA GLY A 32 15.92 -10.21 -4.33
C GLY A 32 15.46 -10.42 -2.88
N ASP A 33 16.29 -11.03 -2.04
CA ASP A 33 16.03 -11.19 -0.61
C ASP A 33 15.80 -9.81 0.02
N CYS A 34 14.53 -9.50 0.28
CA CYS A 34 14.09 -8.23 0.84
C CYS A 34 14.17 -8.21 2.38
N THR A 35 14.74 -9.25 3.00
CA THR A 35 15.02 -9.20 4.44
C THR A 35 16.19 -8.24 4.67
N SER A 36 15.92 -7.15 5.39
CA SER A 36 17.03 -6.32 5.87
C SER A 36 17.89 -7.18 6.81
N PRO A 37 19.23 -7.00 6.85
CA PRO A 37 20.08 -7.66 7.83
C PRO A 37 19.56 -7.49 9.29
N ILE A 38 18.90 -6.36 9.57
CA ILE A 38 18.20 -6.07 10.83
C ILE A 38 17.03 -7.03 11.07
N ASP A 39 16.20 -7.29 10.07
CA ASP A 39 15.08 -8.26 10.18
C ASP A 39 15.56 -9.71 10.33
N ARG A 40 16.80 -10.02 9.91
CA ARG A 40 17.45 -11.31 10.11
C ARG A 40 17.98 -11.44 11.55
N ALA A 41 18.62 -10.38 12.07
CA ALA A 41 19.09 -10.29 13.45
C ALA A 41 17.96 -10.35 14.48
N LEU A 42 16.79 -9.76 14.18
CA LEU A 42 15.63 -9.74 15.10
C LEU A 42 14.85 -11.07 15.18
N ARG A 43 15.09 -12.04 14.29
CA ARG A 43 14.41 -13.34 14.32
C ARG A 43 15.14 -14.41 15.14
N GLY A 44 16.37 -14.14 15.58
CA GLY A 44 17.08 -14.95 16.56
C GLY A 44 16.87 -14.38 17.96
N VAL A 45 16.16 -15.09 18.84
CA VAL A 45 15.95 -14.65 20.22
C VAL A 45 17.26 -14.80 21.00
N GLY A 46 17.74 -13.68 21.53
CA GLY A 46 18.83 -13.60 22.50
C GLY A 46 19.46 -12.21 22.49
N SER A 47 19.05 -11.36 23.43
CA SER A 47 19.69 -10.05 23.69
C SER A 47 21.22 -10.21 23.72
N PRO A 48 21.97 -9.42 22.92
CA PRO A 48 22.28 -8.05 23.31
C PRO A 48 22.18 -7.09 22.13
N LEU A 49 21.08 -6.34 22.08
CA LEU A 49 20.83 -5.22 21.16
C LEU A 49 21.94 -4.15 21.26
N LEU A 50 22.67 -4.10 22.38
CA LEU A 50 23.78 -3.19 22.64
C LEU A 50 25.12 -3.62 22.02
N ALA A 51 25.37 -4.93 21.78
CA ALA A 51 26.61 -5.37 21.14
C ALA A 51 26.56 -5.16 19.62
N ALA A 52 25.40 -5.36 19.00
CA ALA A 52 25.20 -5.14 17.56
C ALA A 52 25.18 -3.65 17.17
N LEU A 53 24.83 -2.75 18.11
CA LEU A 53 24.89 -1.29 17.90
C LEU A 53 26.32 -0.73 18.06
N ALA A 54 27.20 -1.41 18.81
CA ALA A 54 28.57 -0.94 19.07
C ALA A 54 29.58 -1.30 17.95
N GLN A 55 29.23 -2.23 17.06
CA GLN A 55 30.06 -2.64 15.91
C GLN A 55 29.59 -2.06 14.57
N TRP A 56 28.64 -1.11 14.58
CA TRP A 56 28.27 -0.36 13.38
C TRP A 56 29.41 0.61 13.02
N LYS A 57 30.44 0.08 12.36
CA LYS A 57 31.15 0.88 11.36
C LYS A 57 30.09 1.31 10.35
N VAL A 58 29.98 2.62 10.15
CA VAL A 58 29.42 3.13 8.91
C VAL A 58 30.36 2.59 7.84
N ASP A 59 30.01 1.48 7.21
CA ASP A 59 30.69 1.08 5.98
C ASP A 59 30.41 2.23 5.01
N GLU A 60 31.43 3.06 4.80
CA GLU A 60 31.54 4.05 3.75
C GLU A 60 31.63 3.36 2.38
N ASP A 61 30.81 2.34 2.14
CA ASP A 61 30.64 1.72 0.84
C ASP A 61 29.67 2.61 0.04
N ILE A 62 30.14 3.84 -0.22
CA ILE A 62 29.80 4.53 -1.46
C ILE A 62 30.45 3.68 -2.55
N ASP A 63 29.71 2.71 -3.06
CA ASP A 63 30.03 2.01 -4.30
C ASP A 63 30.16 3.06 -5.42
N TYR A 64 31.38 3.56 -5.65
CA TYR A 64 31.77 4.14 -6.92
C TYR A 64 31.84 2.99 -7.92
N ALA A 65 30.66 2.56 -8.39
CA ALA A 65 30.58 1.63 -9.50
C ALA A 65 31.00 2.37 -10.78
N ASP A 66 32.29 2.30 -11.07
CA ASP A 66 32.81 2.46 -12.42
C ASP A 66 32.20 1.38 -13.30
N GLY A 67 31.18 1.73 -14.11
CA GLY A 67 30.91 0.98 -15.32
C GLY A 67 29.46 0.90 -15.82
N TYR A 68 29.22 1.71 -16.85
CA TYR A 68 28.54 1.39 -18.12
C TYR A 68 27.18 0.68 -18.12
N GLY A 69 26.14 1.40 -18.54
CA GLY A 69 24.98 0.79 -19.21
C GLY A 69 23.67 1.57 -19.11
N LEU A 70 23.31 2.28 -20.20
CA LEU A 70 21.96 2.75 -20.55
C LEU A 70 21.42 4.04 -19.89
N ILE A 71 22.17 5.13 -19.96
CA ILE A 71 21.59 6.48 -20.05
C ILE A 71 22.18 7.15 -21.29
N GLY A 72 21.35 7.34 -22.31
CA GLY A 72 21.76 7.91 -23.59
C GLY A 72 22.24 9.35 -23.46
N GLU A 73 23.45 9.59 -23.99
CA GLU A 73 24.03 10.74 -24.72
C GLU A 73 23.63 12.21 -24.43
N PHE A 74 22.76 12.55 -23.48
CA PHE A 74 22.30 13.93 -23.23
C PHE A 74 22.38 14.40 -21.78
N ALA A 75 23.24 13.77 -20.95
CA ALA A 75 23.54 14.32 -19.63
C ALA A 75 24.55 15.47 -19.77
N PRO A 76 24.25 16.71 -19.34
CA PRO A 76 25.24 17.80 -19.37
C PRO A 76 26.48 17.40 -18.56
N PRO A 77 27.68 17.89 -18.92
CA PRO A 77 28.97 17.37 -18.47
C PRO A 77 29.21 17.38 -16.95
N ASN A 78 28.33 18.01 -16.17
CA ASN A 78 28.41 18.10 -14.71
C ASN A 78 27.30 17.34 -13.97
N THR A 79 26.58 16.44 -14.63
CA THR A 79 25.51 15.67 -13.99
C THR A 79 26.09 14.54 -13.14
N ARG A 80 26.05 14.70 -11.81
CA ARG A 80 26.39 13.62 -10.87
C ARG A 80 25.16 12.74 -10.64
N THR A 81 25.23 11.47 -11.02
CA THR A 81 24.19 10.48 -10.73
C THR A 81 24.48 9.82 -9.38
N VAL A 82 23.51 9.85 -8.46
CA VAL A 82 23.59 9.15 -7.16
C VAL A 82 22.60 8.00 -7.18
N PHE A 83 23.10 6.78 -6.94
CA PHE A 83 22.26 5.59 -6.79
C PHE A 83 21.89 5.40 -5.32
N VAL A 84 20.58 5.41 -5.02
CA VAL A 84 20.07 5.16 -3.67
C VAL A 84 19.27 3.86 -3.66
N ARG A 85 19.70 2.87 -2.87
CA ARG A 85 18.94 1.64 -2.68
C ARG A 85 17.66 1.92 -1.90
N VAL A 86 16.50 1.66 -2.50
CA VAL A 86 15.17 1.88 -1.89
C VAL A 86 14.37 0.58 -1.79
N ARG A 87 13.47 0.51 -0.81
CA ARG A 87 12.53 -0.63 -0.69
C ARG A 87 11.62 -0.70 -1.91
N CYS A 88 11.36 -1.91 -2.43
CA CYS A 88 10.55 -2.11 -3.64
C CYS A 88 9.05 -1.76 -3.46
N ARG A 89 8.55 -1.76 -2.21
CA ARG A 89 7.15 -1.48 -1.83
C ARG A 89 6.09 -2.43 -2.43
N LYS A 90 6.54 -3.51 -3.08
CA LYS A 90 5.67 -4.48 -3.78
C LYS A 90 5.78 -5.90 -3.22
N CYS A 91 6.94 -6.30 -2.70
CA CYS A 91 7.12 -7.64 -2.13
C CYS A 91 6.33 -7.83 -0.82
N GLU A 92 6.12 -9.09 -0.44
CA GLU A 92 5.37 -9.43 0.78
C GLU A 92 5.95 -8.79 2.04
N ALA A 93 7.29 -8.79 2.19
CA ALA A 93 7.95 -8.14 3.33
C ALA A 93 7.63 -6.63 3.39
N CYS A 94 7.66 -5.94 2.25
CA CYS A 94 7.31 -4.53 2.16
C CYS A 94 5.83 -4.28 2.47
N LEU A 95 4.92 -5.13 1.97
CA LEU A 95 3.49 -5.03 2.24
C LEU A 95 3.19 -5.31 3.72
N GLY A 96 3.87 -6.29 4.32
CA GLY A 96 3.81 -6.61 5.75
C GLY A 96 4.30 -5.45 6.62
N TYR A 97 5.43 -4.81 6.25
CA TYR A 97 5.88 -3.58 6.91
C TYR A 97 4.84 -2.45 6.78
N LYS A 98 4.31 -2.21 5.58
CA LYS A 98 3.27 -1.19 5.33
C LYS A 98 2.04 -1.44 6.22
N ARG A 99 1.57 -2.70 6.31
CA ARG A 99 0.47 -3.07 7.21
C ARG A 99 0.81 -2.79 8.66
N ARG A 100 1.96 -3.25 9.17
CA ARG A 100 2.38 -3.00 10.57
C ARG A 100 2.40 -1.51 10.90
N LEU A 101 2.97 -0.68 10.01
CA LEU A 101 3.03 0.77 10.17
C LEU A 101 1.64 1.39 10.28
N TRP A 102 0.73 1.06 9.35
CA TRP A 102 -0.62 1.61 9.39
C TRP A 102 -1.46 1.07 10.54
N THR A 103 -1.25 -0.18 10.96
CA THR A 103 -1.86 -0.74 12.18
C THR A 103 -1.44 0.07 13.39
N ALA A 104 -0.14 0.31 13.59
CA ALA A 104 0.36 1.10 14.72
C ALA A 104 -0.27 2.51 14.75
N ARG A 105 -0.32 3.18 13.59
CA ARG A 105 -0.97 4.49 13.44
C ARG A 105 -2.45 4.47 13.78
N ALA A 106 -3.17 3.44 13.31
CA ALA A 106 -4.59 3.33 13.57
C ALA A 106 -4.89 2.97 15.03
N ILE A 107 -4.05 2.16 15.69
CA ILE A 107 -4.13 1.90 17.13
C ILE A 107 -4.00 3.20 17.92
N TYR A 108 -3.04 4.04 17.55
CA TYR A 108 -2.86 5.35 18.17
C TYR A 108 -4.12 6.20 18.04
N GLU A 109 -4.72 6.28 16.85
CA GLU A 109 -5.95 7.05 16.62
C GLU A 109 -7.15 6.51 17.39
N VAL A 110 -7.31 5.18 17.49
CA VAL A 110 -8.39 4.56 18.28
C VAL A 110 -8.26 4.94 19.76
N ARG A 111 -7.04 4.91 20.33
CA ARG A 111 -6.81 5.29 21.73
C ARG A 111 -7.13 6.75 22.02
N GLN A 112 -6.94 7.62 21.04
CA GLN A 112 -7.16 9.07 21.17
C GLN A 112 -8.59 9.50 20.84
N SER A 113 -9.45 8.57 20.43
CA SER A 113 -10.79 8.88 19.94
C SER A 113 -11.84 8.36 20.91
N MET A 114 -12.93 9.10 21.08
CA MET A 114 -14.02 8.72 21.96
C MET A 114 -14.69 7.43 21.47
N ARG A 115 -14.89 7.35 20.16
CA ARG A 115 -15.47 6.18 19.49
C ARG A 115 -14.85 6.02 18.12
N THR A 116 -14.75 4.77 17.68
CA THR A 116 -14.31 4.43 16.32
C THR A 116 -15.36 3.57 15.65
N TRP A 117 -15.68 3.90 14.41
CA TRP A 117 -16.48 3.06 13.54
C TRP A 117 -15.58 2.32 12.57
N PHE A 118 -15.85 1.03 12.42
CA PHE A 118 -15.41 0.26 11.27
C PHE A 118 -16.55 0.20 10.27
N GLY A 119 -16.26 0.44 9.00
CA GLY A 119 -17.27 0.25 7.98
C GLY A 119 -16.73 0.04 6.58
N THR A 120 -17.66 -0.32 5.71
CA THR A 120 -17.40 -0.49 4.27
C THR A 120 -18.35 0.36 3.45
N LEU A 121 -17.85 0.84 2.31
CA LEU A 121 -18.68 1.48 1.28
C LEU A 121 -18.63 0.62 0.02
N THR A 122 -19.81 0.20 -0.44
CA THR A 122 -20.01 -0.56 -1.67
C THR A 122 -20.78 0.30 -2.66
N VAL A 123 -20.31 0.33 -3.90
CA VAL A 123 -21.00 1.04 -4.99
C VAL A 123 -22.14 0.15 -5.51
N GLY A 124 -23.36 0.68 -5.56
CA GLY A 124 -24.54 -0.01 -6.06
C GLY A 124 -24.58 -0.08 -7.60
N PRO A 125 -25.43 -0.94 -8.19
CA PRO A 125 -25.42 -1.23 -9.62
C PRO A 125 -25.52 0.01 -10.54
N GLU A 126 -26.45 0.92 -10.27
CA GLU A 126 -26.63 2.14 -11.08
C GLU A 126 -25.38 3.03 -11.08
N ARG A 127 -24.74 3.17 -9.91
CA ARG A 127 -23.54 3.99 -9.75
C ARG A 127 -22.29 3.32 -10.28
N ARG A 128 -22.28 1.98 -10.35
CA ARG A 128 -21.24 1.20 -11.01
C ARG A 128 -21.23 1.47 -12.52
N LEU A 129 -22.42 1.41 -13.15
CA LEU A 129 -22.56 1.73 -14.57
C LEU A 129 -22.11 3.16 -14.88
N TRP A 130 -22.58 4.14 -14.09
CA TRP A 130 -22.13 5.53 -14.23
C TRP A 130 -20.60 5.66 -14.10
N ALA A 131 -20.00 5.00 -13.10
CA ALA A 131 -18.56 5.07 -12.89
C ALA A 131 -17.77 4.46 -14.05
N GLN A 132 -18.26 3.38 -14.65
CA GLN A 132 -17.69 2.77 -15.85
C GLN A 132 -17.76 3.73 -17.03
N MET A 133 -18.91 4.32 -17.32
CA MET A 133 -19.07 5.27 -18.44
C MET A 133 -18.12 6.47 -18.30
N VAL A 134 -18.00 7.03 -17.09
CA VAL A 134 -17.09 8.14 -16.83
C VAL A 134 -15.62 7.71 -16.95
N ALA A 135 -15.27 6.52 -16.46
CA ALA A 135 -13.91 5.99 -16.55
C ALA A 135 -13.52 5.67 -18.00
N ASP A 136 -14.44 5.09 -18.78
CA ASP A 136 -14.26 4.79 -20.20
C ASP A 136 -14.07 6.05 -21.03
N LYS A 137 -14.95 7.04 -20.88
CA LYS A 137 -14.77 8.35 -21.50
C LYS A 137 -13.40 8.96 -21.19
N ARG A 138 -12.94 8.87 -19.94
CA ARG A 138 -11.61 9.39 -19.54
C ARG A 138 -10.46 8.59 -20.15
N ALA A 139 -10.60 7.26 -20.27
CA ALA A 139 -9.59 6.40 -20.87
C ALA A 139 -9.44 6.69 -22.37
N VAL A 140 -10.56 6.77 -23.09
CA VAL A 140 -10.58 7.10 -24.52
C VAL A 140 -9.97 8.47 -24.78
N MET A 141 -10.36 9.49 -23.99
CA MET A 141 -9.82 10.85 -24.17
C MET A 141 -8.32 10.97 -23.83
N ALA A 142 -7.81 10.18 -22.88
CA ALA A 142 -6.43 10.28 -22.43
C ALA A 142 -5.45 9.36 -23.18
N ARG A 143 -5.94 8.23 -23.69
CA ARG A 143 -5.10 7.15 -24.26
C ARG A 143 -5.61 6.62 -25.61
N GLY A 144 -6.80 6.99 -26.05
CA GLY A 144 -7.44 6.40 -27.24
C GLY A 144 -7.98 4.99 -27.04
N GLU A 145 -7.99 4.48 -25.81
CA GLU A 145 -8.37 3.10 -25.48
C GLU A 145 -9.62 3.04 -24.61
N SER A 146 -10.47 2.03 -24.84
CA SER A 146 -11.64 1.76 -23.98
C SER A 146 -11.21 1.21 -22.61
N LEU A 147 -12.01 1.47 -21.58
CA LEU A 147 -11.86 0.85 -20.26
C LEU A 147 -11.85 -0.69 -20.32
N SER A 148 -12.55 -1.27 -21.30
CA SER A 148 -12.63 -2.71 -21.50
C SER A 148 -11.31 -3.33 -21.97
N SER A 149 -10.51 -2.60 -22.76
CA SER A 149 -9.19 -3.04 -23.23
C SER A 149 -8.09 -2.88 -22.18
N LEU A 150 -8.34 -2.09 -21.12
CA LEU A 150 -7.39 -1.93 -20.03
C LEU A 150 -7.24 -3.21 -19.20
N SER A 151 -6.02 -3.41 -18.68
CA SER A 151 -5.73 -4.44 -17.68
C SER A 151 -6.63 -4.29 -16.45
N SER A 152 -6.87 -5.39 -15.72
CA SER A 152 -7.74 -5.39 -14.52
C SER A 152 -7.28 -4.35 -13.47
N VAL A 153 -5.97 -4.17 -13.36
CA VAL A 153 -5.33 -3.21 -12.46
C VAL A 153 -5.61 -1.76 -12.86
N GLU A 154 -5.44 -1.46 -14.14
CA GLU A 154 -5.67 -0.11 -14.67
C GLU A 154 -7.15 0.25 -14.65
N ARG A 155 -8.01 -0.72 -14.96
CA ARG A 155 -9.46 -0.59 -14.85
C ARG A 155 -9.90 -0.24 -13.44
N THR A 156 -9.41 -1.00 -12.45
CA THR A 156 -9.68 -0.72 -11.03
C THR A 156 -9.18 0.67 -10.63
N ARG A 157 -7.98 1.05 -11.09
CA ARG A 157 -7.40 2.38 -10.82
C ARG A 157 -8.24 3.51 -11.43
N ALA A 158 -8.71 3.35 -12.66
CA ALA A 158 -9.55 4.31 -13.35
C ALA A 158 -10.89 4.49 -12.62
N LEU A 159 -11.56 3.38 -12.28
CA LEU A 159 -12.80 3.40 -11.50
C LEU A 159 -12.59 4.04 -10.11
N ALA A 160 -11.51 3.70 -9.41
CA ALA A 160 -11.19 4.28 -8.11
C ALA A 160 -10.96 5.80 -8.20
N ALA A 161 -10.35 6.29 -9.29
CA ALA A 161 -10.16 7.72 -9.52
C ALA A 161 -11.49 8.46 -9.78
N VAL A 162 -12.48 7.81 -10.41
CA VAL A 162 -13.84 8.36 -10.57
C VAL A 162 -14.58 8.44 -9.23
N LEU A 163 -14.42 7.43 -8.38
CA LEU A 163 -15.15 7.33 -7.10
C LEU A 163 -14.50 8.12 -5.94
N ALA A 164 -13.19 8.38 -6.00
CA ALA A 164 -12.47 9.07 -4.93
C ALA A 164 -13.03 10.47 -4.57
N PRO A 165 -13.49 11.31 -5.52
CA PRO A 165 -14.23 12.53 -5.21
C PRO A 165 -15.53 12.27 -4.47
N GLU A 166 -16.28 11.22 -4.80
CA GLU A 166 -17.58 10.92 -4.16
C GLU A 166 -17.42 10.49 -2.71
N VAL A 167 -16.39 9.69 -2.43
CA VAL A 167 -15.97 9.38 -1.06
C VAL A 167 -15.62 10.65 -0.28
N THR A 168 -14.95 11.61 -0.93
CA THR A 168 -14.60 12.90 -0.30
C THR A 168 -15.84 13.72 -0.01
N ARG A 169 -16.79 13.79 -0.97
CA ARG A 169 -18.08 14.48 -0.76
C ARG A 169 -18.91 13.80 0.32
N TRP A 170 -18.90 12.47 0.40
CA TRP A 170 -19.53 11.71 1.47
C TRP A 170 -18.97 12.11 2.84
N LEU A 171 -17.64 12.12 3.02
CA LEU A 171 -17.02 12.58 4.27
C LEU A 171 -17.43 14.01 4.63
N LYS A 172 -17.49 14.92 3.64
CA LYS A 172 -17.97 16.30 3.85
C LYS A 172 -19.44 16.34 4.30
N ARG A 173 -20.32 15.54 3.67
CA ARG A 173 -21.73 15.42 4.07
C ARG A 173 -21.89 14.89 5.49
N VAL A 174 -21.11 13.87 5.87
CA VAL A 174 -21.11 13.30 7.22
C VAL A 174 -20.69 14.35 8.25
N ARG A 175 -19.58 15.06 8.01
CA ARG A 175 -19.09 16.14 8.90
C ARG A 175 -20.14 17.23 9.10
N LYS A 176 -20.75 17.70 8.02
CA LYS A 176 -21.82 18.72 8.07
C LYS A 176 -23.04 18.23 8.85
N ALA A 177 -23.48 16.99 8.60
CA ALA A 177 -24.67 16.43 9.25
C ALA A 177 -24.46 16.14 10.74
N ALA A 178 -23.28 15.64 11.11
CA ALA A 178 -22.93 15.37 12.49
C ALA A 178 -22.45 16.60 13.27
N ARG A 179 -22.33 17.76 12.60
CA ARG A 179 -21.72 18.99 13.16
C ARG A 179 -20.36 18.70 13.81
N SER A 180 -19.57 17.82 13.16
CA SER A 180 -18.32 17.30 13.69
C SER A 180 -17.18 17.65 12.73
N ASP A 181 -16.36 18.61 13.15
CA ASP A 181 -15.14 19.07 12.47
C ASP A 181 -13.94 18.15 12.77
N LYS A 182 -13.93 17.53 13.96
CA LYS A 182 -12.86 16.66 14.46
C LYS A 182 -12.98 15.18 14.04
N LEU A 183 -13.56 14.89 12.87
CA LEU A 183 -13.61 13.52 12.32
C LEU A 183 -12.31 13.13 11.63
N ARG A 184 -11.67 12.10 12.16
CA ARG A 184 -10.47 11.46 11.63
C ARG A 184 -10.86 10.19 10.88
N TYR A 185 -10.05 9.78 9.92
CA TYR A 185 -10.32 8.56 9.17
C TYR A 185 -9.06 7.93 8.58
N LEU A 186 -9.13 6.62 8.40
CA LEU A 186 -8.27 5.80 7.55
C LEU A 186 -9.17 5.07 6.57
N LEU A 187 -8.86 5.18 5.28
CA LEU A 187 -9.61 4.59 4.19
C LEU A 187 -8.68 3.78 3.29
N VAL A 188 -9.12 2.59 2.97
CA VAL A 188 -8.40 1.63 2.13
C VAL A 188 -9.28 1.30 0.94
N THR A 189 -8.78 1.55 -0.27
CA THR A 189 -9.45 1.16 -1.52
C THR A 189 -8.81 -0.10 -2.06
N GLU A 190 -9.65 -1.12 -2.27
CA GLU A 190 -9.26 -2.44 -2.76
C GLU A 190 -10.13 -2.85 -3.95
N ALA A 191 -9.58 -3.67 -4.86
CA ALA A 191 -10.38 -4.37 -5.86
C ALA A 191 -11.23 -5.45 -5.16
N HIS A 192 -12.54 -5.40 -5.32
CA HIS A 192 -13.41 -6.52 -4.96
C HIS A 192 -13.20 -7.68 -5.96
N SER A 193 -13.78 -8.86 -5.67
CA SER A 193 -13.65 -10.04 -6.54
C SER A 193 -14.16 -9.82 -7.98
N ASP A 194 -15.03 -8.83 -8.18
CA ASP A 194 -15.57 -8.42 -9.48
C ASP A 194 -14.78 -7.28 -10.14
N GLY A 195 -13.65 -6.87 -9.55
CA GLY A 195 -12.80 -5.79 -10.03
C GLY A 195 -13.31 -4.38 -9.70
N PHE A 196 -14.47 -4.22 -9.07
CA PHE A 196 -14.94 -2.90 -8.65
C PHE A 196 -14.24 -2.42 -7.38
N PRO A 197 -13.91 -1.12 -7.27
CA PRO A 197 -13.37 -0.56 -6.04
C PRO A 197 -14.34 -0.73 -4.86
N HIS A 198 -13.83 -1.35 -3.80
CA HIS A 198 -14.47 -1.48 -2.50
C HIS A 198 -13.66 -0.70 -1.46
N PHE A 199 -14.36 -0.05 -0.53
CA PHE A 199 -13.73 0.85 0.43
C PHE A 199 -13.90 0.31 1.84
N HIS A 200 -12.79 0.11 2.54
CA HIS A 200 -12.76 -0.19 3.98
C HIS A 200 -12.34 1.06 4.74
N LEU A 201 -13.03 1.37 5.84
CA LEU A 201 -12.80 2.59 6.61
C LEU A 201 -12.72 2.32 8.11
N LEU A 202 -11.80 3.03 8.76
CA LEU A 202 -11.92 3.41 10.16
C LEU A 202 -12.28 4.90 10.21
N LEU A 203 -13.32 5.24 10.96
CA LEU A 203 -13.73 6.61 11.22
C LEU A 203 -13.64 6.85 12.72
N HIS A 204 -12.92 7.88 13.13
CA HIS A 204 -12.71 8.17 14.55
C HIS A 204 -13.32 9.52 14.94
N GLU A 205 -14.03 9.49 16.06
CA GLU A 205 -14.71 10.63 16.65
C GLU A 205 -13.82 11.24 17.75
N ARG A 206 -13.32 12.46 17.52
CA ARG A 206 -12.63 13.25 18.55
C ARG A 206 -13.43 14.47 19.03
N GLY A 207 -14.70 14.53 18.65
CA GLY A 207 -15.59 15.65 18.93
C GLY A 207 -17.01 15.15 18.99
N GLN A 208 -17.91 15.78 18.23
CA GLN A 208 -19.31 15.39 18.25
C GLN A 208 -19.52 13.95 17.74
N PRO A 209 -20.35 13.16 18.45
CA PRO A 209 -20.64 11.79 18.07
C PRO A 209 -21.39 11.72 16.74
N VAL A 210 -21.05 10.74 15.91
CA VAL A 210 -21.76 10.44 14.66
C VAL A 210 -22.66 9.23 14.88
N SER A 211 -23.90 9.30 14.38
CA SER A 211 -24.81 8.16 14.41
C SER A 211 -24.58 7.25 13.20
N LYS A 212 -24.75 5.94 13.40
CA LYS A 212 -24.74 4.95 12.30
C LYS A 212 -25.69 5.35 11.15
N ARG A 213 -26.91 5.80 11.50
CA ARG A 213 -27.90 6.32 10.55
C ARG A 213 -27.34 7.45 9.69
N THR A 214 -26.54 8.34 10.25
CA THR A 214 -25.89 9.43 9.48
C THR A 214 -24.84 8.89 8.52
N LEU A 215 -24.02 7.93 8.95
CA LEU A 215 -23.00 7.32 8.09
C LEU A 215 -23.64 6.64 6.87
N GLU A 216 -24.71 5.88 7.11
CA GLU A 216 -25.45 5.14 6.08
C GLU A 216 -26.23 6.09 5.17
N ALA A 217 -27.07 6.98 5.72
CA ALA A 217 -27.94 7.84 4.93
C ALA A 217 -27.18 8.85 4.04
N LYS A 218 -25.91 9.17 4.35
CA LYS A 218 -25.12 10.09 3.53
C LYS A 218 -24.37 9.40 2.39
N TRP A 219 -24.27 8.07 2.40
CA TRP A 219 -23.70 7.30 1.29
C TRP A 219 -24.76 7.07 0.20
N LEU A 220 -24.83 8.02 -0.74
CA LEU A 220 -25.83 8.02 -1.82
C LEU A 220 -25.46 7.12 -3.01
N TYR A 221 -24.37 6.34 -2.87
CA TYR A 221 -23.75 5.64 -4.01
C TYR A 221 -23.90 4.12 -3.96
N GLY A 222 -24.66 3.61 -3.01
CA GLY A 222 -24.93 2.19 -2.85
C GLY A 222 -25.13 1.82 -1.39
N PHE A 223 -24.44 0.78 -0.97
CA PHE A 223 -24.60 0.18 0.35
C PHE A 223 -23.43 0.52 1.25
N SER A 224 -23.69 0.60 2.55
CA SER A 224 -22.63 0.70 3.54
C SER A 224 -22.95 -0.16 4.75
N ASN A 225 -21.94 -0.78 5.34
CA ASN A 225 -22.09 -1.52 6.58
C ASN A 225 -21.20 -0.86 7.63
N TRP A 226 -21.75 -0.64 8.82
CA TRP A 226 -21.06 0.03 9.92
C TRP A 226 -21.21 -0.73 11.21
N ARG A 227 -20.10 -0.87 11.91
CA ARG A 227 -19.98 -1.48 13.23
C ARG A 227 -19.17 -0.57 14.14
N LEU A 228 -19.64 -0.39 15.36
CA LEU A 228 -18.87 0.32 16.37
C LEU A 228 -17.75 -0.60 16.86
N VAL A 229 -16.52 -0.08 16.92
CA VAL A 229 -15.39 -0.81 17.50
C VAL A 229 -15.53 -0.72 19.03
N PRO A 230 -15.67 -1.86 19.74
CA PRO A 230 -15.74 -1.86 21.20
C PRO A 230 -14.51 -1.21 21.82
N ALA A 231 -14.71 -0.52 22.95
CA ALA A 231 -13.62 0.09 23.69
C ALA A 231 -12.57 -0.97 24.07
N GLY A 232 -11.29 -0.66 23.86
CA GLY A 232 -10.19 -1.58 24.11
C GLY A 232 -9.96 -2.65 23.04
N GLU A 233 -10.86 -2.84 22.06
CA GLU A 233 -10.74 -3.90 21.06
C GLU A 233 -9.88 -3.47 19.85
N ILE A 234 -8.57 -3.65 19.98
CA ILE A 234 -7.59 -3.35 18.92
C ILE A 234 -7.66 -4.35 17.75
N ARG A 235 -8.25 -5.54 17.93
CA ARG A 235 -8.31 -6.59 16.88
C ARG A 235 -9.02 -6.11 15.62
N GLN A 236 -10.09 -5.31 15.76
CA GLN A 236 -10.82 -4.76 14.61
C GLN A 236 -9.98 -3.77 13.78
N VAL A 237 -9.01 -3.08 14.40
CA VAL A 237 -8.04 -2.22 13.70
C VAL A 237 -7.14 -3.04 12.78
N GLY A 238 -6.70 -4.21 13.26
CA GLY A 238 -5.92 -5.17 12.48
C GLY A 238 -6.66 -5.71 11.26
N TYR A 239 -7.99 -5.76 11.31
CA TYR A 239 -8.84 -6.18 10.19
C TYR A 239 -8.81 -5.17 9.04
N VAL A 240 -8.94 -3.87 9.31
CA VAL A 240 -8.80 -2.85 8.24
C VAL A 240 -7.40 -2.84 7.67
N CYS A 241 -6.40 -2.96 8.54
CA CYS A 241 -5.01 -2.94 8.11
C CYS A 241 -4.60 -4.23 7.38
N LYS A 242 -5.36 -5.33 7.51
CA LYS A 242 -5.21 -6.54 6.68
C LYS A 242 -5.32 -6.17 5.19
N TYR A 243 -6.31 -5.36 4.83
CA TYR A 243 -6.57 -4.97 3.45
C TYR A 243 -5.47 -4.08 2.86
N ILE A 244 -4.73 -3.36 3.70
CA ILE A 244 -3.57 -2.54 3.30
C ILE A 244 -2.46 -3.39 2.67
N ALA A 245 -2.27 -4.62 3.15
CA ALA A 245 -1.26 -5.56 2.64
C ALA A 245 -1.81 -6.54 1.61
N LYS A 246 -3.12 -6.54 1.32
CA LYS A 246 -3.71 -7.52 0.41
C LYS A 246 -3.20 -7.38 -1.03
N SER A 247 -2.84 -6.17 -1.44
CA SER A 247 -2.23 -5.93 -2.75
C SER A 247 -1.35 -4.68 -2.72
N ALA A 248 -0.30 -4.68 -3.53
CA ALA A 248 0.50 -3.47 -3.81
C ALA A 248 -0.34 -2.34 -4.43
N GLN A 249 -1.46 -2.70 -5.07
CA GLN A 249 -2.38 -1.76 -5.72
C GLN A 249 -3.30 -1.05 -4.72
N THR A 250 -3.38 -1.55 -3.47
CA THR A 250 -4.21 -0.97 -2.43
C THR A 250 -3.80 0.48 -2.15
N ARG A 251 -4.78 1.38 -2.31
CA ARG A 251 -4.59 2.81 -2.02
C ARG A 251 -5.07 3.13 -0.62
N VAL A 252 -4.22 3.80 0.14
CA VAL A 252 -4.53 4.26 1.48
C VAL A 252 -4.72 5.77 1.45
N ARG A 253 -5.83 6.25 2.00
CA ARG A 253 -6.11 7.66 2.25
C ARG A 253 -6.38 7.82 3.74
N ALA A 254 -5.81 8.83 4.37
CA ALA A 254 -6.04 9.08 5.78
C ALA A 254 -6.15 10.59 6.05
N SER A 255 -6.61 10.93 7.24
CA SER A 255 -6.56 12.32 7.72
C SER A 255 -5.11 12.84 7.80
N ARG A 256 -4.92 14.17 7.72
CA ARG A 256 -3.59 14.78 7.85
C ARG A 256 -3.00 14.44 9.23
N HIS A 257 -1.73 14.06 9.30
CA HIS A 257 -1.07 13.64 10.55
C HIS A 257 -1.72 12.42 11.24
N TYR A 258 -2.33 11.50 10.48
CA TYR A 258 -2.97 10.32 11.04
C TYR A 258 -1.96 9.40 11.75
N GLY A 259 -2.24 9.09 13.01
CA GLY A 259 -1.39 8.25 13.87
C GLY A 259 -0.07 8.92 14.27
N GLN A 260 0.04 10.23 14.10
CA GLN A 260 1.13 11.03 14.65
C GLN A 260 0.66 11.65 15.97
N SER A 261 1.58 11.77 16.93
CA SER A 261 1.36 12.67 18.06
C SER A 261 0.98 14.04 17.52
N PRO A 262 0.09 14.81 18.18
CA PRO A 262 0.12 16.24 18.03
C PRO A 262 1.59 16.63 18.23
N ILE A 263 2.26 17.00 17.14
CA ILE A 263 3.41 17.87 17.28
C ILE A 263 2.74 19.12 17.82
N GLU A 264 3.12 19.53 19.02
CA GLU A 264 2.77 20.83 19.58
C GLU A 264 3.32 21.89 18.62
N TYR A 265 2.62 22.11 17.51
CA TYR A 265 2.75 23.34 16.78
C TYR A 265 2.09 24.35 17.68
N GLY A 266 2.95 25.16 18.32
CA GLY A 266 2.56 26.23 19.22
C GLY A 266 1.34 26.98 18.71
N GLN A 267 0.49 27.32 19.69
CA GLN A 267 -0.65 28.21 19.53
C GLN A 267 -0.26 29.50 18.80
#